data_AF-A0A9P0BI12-F1
#
_entry.id   AF-A0A9P0BI12-F1
#
_cell.length_a   1.000
_cell.length_b   1.000
_cell.length_c   1.000
_cell.angle_alpha   90.00
_cell.angle_beta   90.00
_cell.angle_gamma   90.00
#
_symmetry.space_group_name_H-M   'P 1'
#
loop_
_entity.id
_entity.type
_entity.pdbx_description
1 polymer ?
#
loop_
_entity_poly.entity_id
_entity_poly.type
_entity_poly.pdbx_seq_one_letter_code
_entity_poly.pdbx_strand_id
1 'polypeptide(L)'
;MEQLRFTHQQIERFNDRIKNCIEDAECRKILEKFLQNPPRPVHLNALKLWKAANDRHAFDEDFFFDLIDEVSGFNENPLLTISECEHKLQYVKQECCRILEPIKSIFIDYLNKHHR
;
A
#
# COMPACT_ATOMS: atom_id res chain seq x y z
N MET A 1 -6.48 14.47 -21.39
CA MET A 1 -6.69 13.51 -20.28
C MET A 1 -7.34 14.28 -19.16
N GLU A 2 -8.58 13.94 -18.79
CA GLU A 2 -9.21 14.56 -17.62
C GLU A 2 -8.39 14.24 -16.37
N GLN A 3 -8.08 15.26 -15.58
CA GLN A 3 -7.49 15.06 -14.25
C GLN A 3 -8.57 14.47 -13.36
N LEU A 4 -8.34 13.26 -12.88
CA LEU A 4 -9.21 12.61 -11.91
C LEU A 4 -9.35 13.50 -10.66
N ARG A 5 -10.59 13.76 -10.24
CA ARG A 5 -10.93 14.52 -9.03
C ARG A 5 -11.82 13.71 -8.11
N PHE A 6 -11.62 13.89 -6.81
CA PHE A 6 -12.39 13.28 -5.74
C PHE A 6 -13.28 14.32 -5.07
N THR A 7 -14.49 13.92 -4.74
CA THR A 7 -15.39 14.72 -3.89
C THR A 7 -14.82 14.85 -2.48
N HIS A 8 -15.31 15.84 -1.74
CA HIS A 8 -14.92 16.02 -0.34
C HIS A 8 -15.19 14.78 0.51
N GLN A 9 -16.35 14.14 0.31
CA GLN A 9 -16.75 12.93 1.03
C GLN A 9 -15.82 11.73 0.73
N GLN A 10 -15.34 11.60 -0.51
CA GLN A 10 -14.34 10.56 -0.85
C GLN A 10 -13.02 10.80 -0.11
N ILE A 11 -12.54 12.05 -0.08
CA ILE A 11 -11.30 12.40 0.60
C ILE A 11 -11.43 12.20 2.12
N GLU A 12 -12.56 12.55 2.73
CA GLU A 12 -12.81 12.28 4.15
C GLU A 12 -12.71 10.77 4.45
N ARG A 13 -13.32 9.91 3.63
CA ARG A 13 -13.18 8.45 3.77
C ARG A 13 -11.72 7.99 3.64
N PHE A 14 -10.94 8.58 2.75
CA PHE A 14 -9.52 8.25 2.59
C PHE A 14 -8.67 8.65 3.81
N ASN A 15 -9.07 9.70 4.51
CA ASN A 15 -8.35 10.22 5.67
C ASN A 15 -8.37 9.27 6.88
N ASP A 16 -9.39 8.40 6.98
CA ASP A 16 -9.52 7.47 8.11
C ASP A 16 -8.32 6.52 8.22
N ARG A 17 -8.03 5.75 7.16
CA ARG A 17 -6.95 4.75 7.13
C ARG A 17 -6.34 4.68 5.74
N ILE A 18 -5.03 4.42 5.66
CA ILE A 18 -4.36 4.27 4.36
C ILE A 18 -4.95 3.12 3.53
N LYS A 19 -5.51 2.11 4.22
CA LYS A 19 -6.26 1.00 3.62
C LYS A 19 -7.35 1.49 2.66
N ASN A 20 -8.08 2.56 3.02
CA ASN A 20 -9.15 3.10 2.18
C ASN A 20 -8.60 3.71 0.88
N CYS A 21 -7.42 4.34 0.92
CA CYS A 21 -6.75 4.86 -0.27
C CYS A 21 -6.29 3.74 -1.21
N ILE A 22 -5.70 2.68 -0.64
CA ILE A 22 -5.13 1.59 -1.43
C ILE A 22 -6.17 0.59 -1.88
N GLU A 23 -7.36 0.50 -1.29
CA GLU A 23 -8.47 -0.32 -1.80
C GLU A 23 -9.14 0.33 -3.02
N ASP A 24 -9.27 1.66 -3.03
CA ASP A 24 -9.80 2.40 -4.17
C ASP A 24 -8.83 2.39 -5.36
N ALA A 25 -9.28 1.89 -6.51
CA ALA A 25 -8.40 1.67 -7.66
C ALA A 25 -7.86 2.97 -8.28
N GLU A 26 -8.64 4.05 -8.23
CA GLU A 26 -8.24 5.32 -8.83
C GLU A 26 -7.30 6.09 -7.89
N CYS A 27 -7.62 6.12 -6.60
CA CYS A 27 -6.79 6.69 -5.55
C CYS A 27 -5.44 5.96 -5.45
N ARG A 28 -5.45 4.62 -5.52
CA ARG A 28 -4.24 3.79 -5.56
C ARG A 28 -3.31 4.16 -6.73
N LYS A 29 -3.85 4.42 -7.93
CA LYS A 29 -3.04 4.86 -9.10
C LYS A 29 -2.38 6.21 -8.85
N ILE A 30 -3.07 7.12 -8.15
CA ILE A 30 -2.51 8.42 -7.80
C ILE A 30 -1.45 8.28 -6.71
N LEU A 31 -1.70 7.45 -5.69
CA LEU A 31 -0.72 7.12 -4.65
C LEU A 31 0.55 6.52 -5.24
N GLU A 32 0.44 5.59 -6.18
CA GLU A 32 1.58 4.98 -6.86
C GLU A 32 2.45 6.04 -7.56
N LYS A 33 1.84 7.02 -8.24
CA LYS A 33 2.56 8.16 -8.84
C LYS A 33 3.18 9.09 -7.80
N PHE A 34 2.46 9.35 -6.70
CA PHE A 34 2.95 10.18 -5.58
C PHE A 34 4.20 9.56 -4.95
N LEU A 35 4.25 8.23 -4.81
CA LEU A 35 5.38 7.50 -4.25
C LEU A 35 6.63 7.46 -5.14
N GLN A 36 6.45 7.70 -6.44
CA GLN A 36 7.56 7.78 -7.40
C GLN A 36 8.33 9.12 -7.30
N ASN A 37 7.75 10.18 -6.72
CA ASN A 37 8.33 11.52 -6.72
C ASN A 37 8.23 12.24 -5.36
N PRO A 38 9.35 12.51 -4.64
CA PRO A 38 10.68 11.92 -4.80
C PRO A 38 10.64 10.40 -4.56
N PRO A 39 11.67 9.63 -4.94
CA PRO A 39 11.65 8.19 -4.77
C PRO A 39 11.48 7.82 -3.30
N ARG A 40 10.36 7.16 -2.98
CA ARG A 40 10.08 6.58 -1.65
C ARG A 40 10.10 5.05 -1.77
N PRO A 41 11.27 4.42 -1.98
CA PRO A 41 11.37 3.02 -2.39
C PRO A 41 10.67 2.07 -1.42
N VAL A 42 10.82 2.27 -0.11
CA VAL A 42 10.16 1.45 0.92
C VAL A 42 8.63 1.48 0.80
N HIS A 43 8.04 2.66 0.65
CA HIS A 43 6.58 2.81 0.53
C HIS A 43 6.07 2.31 -0.81
N LEU A 44 6.82 2.55 -1.90
CA LEU A 44 6.47 2.04 -3.22
C LEU A 44 6.48 0.50 -3.26
N ASN A 45 7.50 -0.13 -2.66
CA ASN A 45 7.61 -1.58 -2.58
C ASN A 45 6.50 -2.16 -1.68
N ALA A 46 6.18 -1.51 -0.55
CA ALA A 46 5.05 -1.91 0.29
C ALA A 46 3.71 -1.86 -0.48
N LEU A 47 3.48 -0.84 -1.31
CA LEU A 47 2.29 -0.77 -2.16
C LEU A 47 2.25 -1.89 -3.21
N LYS A 48 3.39 -2.20 -3.84
CA LYS A 48 3.50 -3.32 -4.81
C LYS A 48 3.22 -4.66 -4.16
N LEU A 49 3.81 -4.92 -2.98
CA LEU A 49 3.58 -6.14 -2.21
C LEU A 49 2.11 -6.26 -1.80
N TRP A 50 1.48 -5.17 -1.37
CA TRP A 50 0.04 -5.17 -1.07
C TRP A 50 -0.82 -5.51 -2.30
N LYS A 51 -0.50 -4.94 -3.48
CA LYS A 51 -1.20 -5.26 -4.75
C LYS A 51 -1.06 -6.75 -5.07
N ALA A 52 0.17 -7.27 -5.05
CA ALA A 52 0.45 -8.68 -5.26
C ALA A 52 -0.33 -9.62 -4.32
N ALA A 53 -0.42 -9.27 -3.03
CA ALA A 53 -1.17 -10.02 -2.02
C ALA A 53 -2.70 -10.00 -2.22
N ASN A 54 -3.24 -9.03 -2.98
CA ASN A 54 -4.66 -8.93 -3.28
C ASN A 54 -5.02 -9.43 -4.70
N ASP A 55 -4.07 -9.45 -5.63
CA ASP A 55 -4.27 -9.90 -7.00
C ASP A 55 -4.12 -11.42 -7.15
N ARG A 56 -3.30 -12.09 -6.32
CA ARG A 56 -3.08 -13.55 -6.42
C ARG A 56 -4.09 -14.35 -5.61
N HIS A 57 -4.76 -15.30 -6.27
CA HIS A 57 -5.54 -16.37 -5.62
C HIS A 57 -4.67 -17.53 -5.11
N ALA A 58 -3.40 -17.62 -5.54
CA ALA A 58 -2.46 -18.64 -5.11
C ALA A 58 -1.19 -17.98 -4.52
N PHE A 59 -0.85 -18.35 -3.28
CA PHE A 59 0.37 -17.92 -2.61
C PHE A 59 1.56 -18.66 -3.22
N ASP A 60 2.38 -17.91 -3.95
CA ASP A 60 3.64 -18.37 -4.56
C ASP A 60 4.78 -17.93 -3.66
N GLU A 61 5.27 -18.85 -2.84
CA GLU A 61 6.15 -18.57 -1.72
C GLU A 61 7.45 -17.87 -2.16
N ASP A 62 8.07 -18.31 -3.26
CA ASP A 62 9.31 -17.71 -3.78
C ASP A 62 9.09 -16.25 -4.21
N PHE A 63 8.03 -15.99 -4.98
CA PHE A 63 7.70 -14.62 -5.42
C PHE A 63 7.38 -13.68 -4.24
N PHE A 64 6.71 -14.19 -3.20
CA PHE A 64 6.41 -13.39 -2.01
C PHE A 64 7.67 -13.09 -1.20
N PHE A 65 8.61 -14.03 -1.09
CA PHE A 65 9.88 -13.80 -0.41
C PHE A 65 10.73 -12.74 -1.12
N ASP A 66 10.86 -12.82 -2.43
CA ASP A 66 11.60 -11.82 -3.22
C ASP A 66 11.04 -10.41 -2.97
N LEU A 67 9.71 -10.25 -2.95
CA LEU A 67 9.07 -8.96 -2.68
C LEU A 67 9.17 -8.51 -1.22
N ILE A 68 9.18 -9.44 -0.26
CA ILE A 68 9.37 -9.14 1.16
C ILE A 68 10.80 -8.64 1.40
N ASP A 69 11.80 -9.26 0.79
CA ASP A 69 13.20 -8.86 0.87
C ASP A 69 13.45 -7.47 0.29
N GLU A 70 12.68 -7.07 -0.72
CA GLU A 70 12.68 -5.71 -1.27
C GLU A 70 12.10 -4.64 -0.31
N VAL A 71 11.41 -5.04 0.76
CA VAL A 71 10.85 -4.11 1.77
C VAL A 71 11.66 -4.22 3.06
N SER A 72 12.68 -3.38 3.19
CA SER A 72 13.69 -3.40 4.28
C SER A 72 13.15 -3.34 5.73
N GLY A 73 11.84 -3.24 5.95
CA GLY A 73 11.22 -3.28 7.29
C GLY A 73 10.51 -4.59 7.64
N PHE A 74 10.34 -5.54 6.70
CA PHE A 74 9.76 -6.85 7.02
C PHE A 74 10.78 -7.76 7.75
N ASN A 75 12.05 -7.71 7.33
CA ASN A 75 13.13 -8.53 7.90
C ASN A 75 13.57 -8.08 9.31
N GLU A 76 13.17 -6.89 9.76
CA GLU A 76 13.48 -6.38 11.11
C GLU A 76 12.54 -6.94 12.20
N ASN A 77 11.42 -7.56 11.82
CA ASN A 77 10.53 -8.30 12.73
C ASN A 77 10.42 -9.76 12.27
N PRO A 78 11.47 -10.59 12.52
CA PRO A 78 11.48 -11.97 12.09
C PRO A 78 10.61 -12.77 13.07
N LEU A 79 9.34 -12.97 12.76
CA LEU A 79 8.51 -13.89 13.55
C LEU A 79 8.27 -15.17 12.76
N LEU A 80 9.18 -16.11 13.03
CA LEU A 80 8.86 -17.45 13.49
C LEU A 80 7.71 -18.13 12.73
N THR A 81 8.14 -19.00 11.82
CA THR A 81 7.42 -20.18 11.32
C THR A 81 6.11 -19.85 10.63
N ILE A 82 6.26 -19.64 9.33
CA ILE A 82 5.24 -19.30 8.38
C ILE A 82 4.30 -20.51 8.17
N SER A 83 3.40 -20.78 9.12
CA SER A 83 2.67 -22.06 9.20
C SER A 83 1.26 -22.09 8.61
N GLU A 84 0.63 -20.98 8.19
CA GLU A 84 -0.74 -21.01 7.64
C GLU A 84 -0.96 -19.94 6.55
N CYS A 85 -1.19 -20.36 5.29
CA CYS A 85 -1.16 -19.51 4.09
C CYS A 85 -2.09 -18.27 4.12
N GLU A 86 -3.32 -18.41 4.61
CA GLU A 86 -4.28 -17.30 4.67
C GLU A 86 -3.89 -16.26 5.73
N HIS A 87 -3.38 -16.72 6.88
CA HIS A 87 -2.86 -15.86 7.93
C HIS A 87 -1.63 -15.08 7.45
N LYS A 88 -0.77 -15.69 6.60
CA LYS A 88 0.37 -15.01 5.95
C LYS A 88 -0.10 -13.83 5.10
N LEU A 89 -1.06 -14.06 4.20
CA LEU A 89 -1.55 -13.02 3.29
C LEU A 89 -2.20 -11.87 4.06
N GLN A 90 -2.97 -12.17 5.10
CA GLN A 90 -3.56 -11.14 5.96
C GLN A 90 -2.49 -10.33 6.70
N TYR A 91 -1.47 -11.01 7.25
CA TYR A 91 -0.35 -10.33 7.89
C TYR A 91 0.41 -9.40 6.94
N VAL A 92 0.75 -9.87 5.74
CA VAL A 92 1.41 -9.05 4.71
C VAL A 92 0.59 -7.82 4.37
N LYS A 93 -0.74 -7.97 4.21
CA LYS A 93 -1.64 -6.84 3.95
C LYS A 93 -1.63 -5.84 5.11
N GLN A 94 -1.61 -6.31 6.35
CA GLN A 94 -1.57 -5.46 7.56
C GLN A 94 -0.25 -4.70 7.69
N GLU A 95 0.88 -5.38 7.49
CA GLU A 95 2.21 -4.75 7.57
C GLU A 95 2.41 -3.73 6.45
N CYS A 96 1.94 -4.01 5.23
CA CYS A 96 1.95 -2.99 4.17
C CYS A 96 1.13 -1.76 4.56
N CYS A 97 -0.04 -1.93 5.20
CA CYS A 97 -0.80 -0.80 5.73
C CYS A 97 0.02 -0.05 6.80
N ARG A 98 0.66 -0.76 7.73
CA ARG A 98 1.49 -0.14 8.78
C ARG A 98 2.64 0.68 8.21
N ILE A 99 3.31 0.18 7.18
CA ILE A 99 4.43 0.88 6.49
C ILE A 99 3.94 2.10 5.71
N LEU A 100 2.74 2.03 5.13
CA LEU A 100 2.15 3.12 4.34
C LEU A 100 1.43 4.17 5.21
N GLU A 101 0.99 3.82 6.41
CA GLU A 101 0.22 4.73 7.27
C GLU A 101 0.94 6.08 7.57
N PRO A 102 2.27 6.13 7.81
CA PRO A 102 2.97 7.38 8.09
C PRO A 102 2.90 8.43 6.98
N ILE A 103 2.67 8.03 5.72
CA ILE A 103 2.57 8.97 4.59
C ILE A 103 1.12 9.40 4.31
N LYS A 104 0.13 8.83 5.01
CA LYS A 104 -1.29 9.07 4.76
C LYS A 104 -1.62 10.57 4.79
N SER A 105 -1.27 11.27 5.86
CA SER A 105 -1.59 12.69 6.03
C SER A 105 -1.06 13.53 4.86
N ILE A 106 0.21 13.35 4.51
CA ILE A 106 0.88 14.07 3.41
C ILE A 106 0.21 13.74 2.06
N PHE A 107 -0.22 12.49 1.88
CA PHE A 107 -0.93 12.09 0.67
C PHE A 107 -2.34 12.68 0.59
N ILE A 108 -3.07 12.76 1.72
CA ILE A 108 -4.38 13.42 1.78
C ILE A 108 -4.27 14.92 1.48
N ASP A 109 -3.22 15.59 1.97
CA ASP A 109 -2.94 16.99 1.63
C ASP A 109 -2.67 17.15 0.13
N TYR A 110 -1.92 16.21 -0.45
CA TYR A 110 -1.68 16.17 -1.90
C TYR A 110 -3.00 16.01 -2.69
N LEU A 111 -3.89 15.11 -2.27
CA LEU A 111 -5.20 14.93 -2.90
C LEU A 111 -6.05 16.20 -2.82
N ASN A 112 -6.11 16.85 -1.66
CA ASN A 112 -6.86 18.10 -1.50
C ASN A 112 -6.34 19.22 -2.40
N LYS A 113 -5.02 19.29 -2.61
CA LYS A 113 -4.39 20.35 -3.41
C LYS A 113 -4.49 20.11 -4.91
N HIS A 114 -4.44 18.86 -5.36
CA HIS A 114 -4.24 18.52 -6.77
C HIS A 114 -5.39 17.72 -7.40
N HIS A 115 -6.24 17.10 -6.59
CA HIS A 115 -7.25 16.12 -7.02
C HIS A 115 -8.62 16.34 -6.35
N ARG A 116 -8.93 17.55 -5.90
CA ARG A 116 -10.26 17.94 -5.41
C ARG A 116 -11.04 18.76 -6.44
#